data_AF-A0A8H6YGC8-F1
#
_entry.id   AF-A0A8H6YGC8-F1
#
_cell.length_a   1.000
_cell.length_b   1.000
_cell.length_c   1.000
_cell.angle_alpha   90.00
_cell.angle_beta   90.00
_cell.angle_gamma   90.00
#
_symmetry.space_group_name_H-M   'P 1'
#
loop_
_entity.id
_entity.type
_entity.pdbx_description
1 polymer ?
#
loop_
_entity_poly.entity_id
_entity_poly.type
_entity_poly.pdbx_seq_one_letter_code
_entity_poly.pdbx_strand_id
1 'polypeptide(L)'
;MSTTKDTIISTPELLELTLIHLPMRDLLVTTPLVCKMWQAGITLTPALQRTLFFQPDPSASAPIQNPLLVELFPPFCEIFYPSQCSRTCTASSITTMPWSKASEAFRRVDASWRRMLVTQPPVQTLLVKQTRHSRRGSSVRRAVLRDLSLTMGTLYDLAVPFIIGFNDSSFRVRWHLLGSNDAEVAECDLTLSVKDTVSCVRWPGRRLSQLFESDGRKDAGIDFGEWLSLSLGTQKDSDDEEEDS
;
A
#
# COMPACT_ATOMS: atom_id res chain seq x y z
N MET A 1 -6.50 45.97 19.41
CA MET A 1 -6.98 46.16 18.02
C MET A 1 -6.68 44.88 17.27
N SER A 2 -7.67 44.00 17.09
CA SER A 2 -7.47 42.74 16.34
C SER A 2 -7.27 43.10 14.89
N THR A 3 -6.17 42.67 14.28
CA THR A 3 -5.91 42.95 12.87
C THR A 3 -6.82 42.08 12.02
N THR A 4 -7.19 42.53 10.82
CA THR A 4 -8.06 41.77 9.89
C THR A 4 -7.52 40.37 9.57
N LYS A 5 -6.21 40.15 9.76
CA LYS A 5 -5.58 38.84 9.63
C LYS A 5 -5.99 37.89 10.76
N ASP A 6 -6.06 38.39 11.99
CA ASP A 6 -6.43 37.61 13.17
C ASP A 6 -7.91 37.18 13.10
N THR A 7 -8.78 38.02 12.53
CA THR A 7 -10.21 37.69 12.35
C THR A 7 -10.42 36.64 11.26
N ILE A 8 -9.69 36.70 10.15
CA ILE A 8 -9.74 35.68 9.08
C ILE A 8 -9.27 34.33 9.61
N ILE A 9 -8.16 34.30 10.35
CA ILE A 9 -7.59 33.06 10.91
C ILE A 9 -8.51 32.44 11.96
N SER A 10 -9.25 33.25 12.72
CA SER A 10 -10.15 32.78 13.79
C SER A 10 -11.52 32.30 13.30
N THR A 11 -11.83 32.49 12.01
CA THR A 11 -13.10 32.09 11.41
C THR A 11 -12.90 30.75 10.68
N PRO A 12 -13.50 29.63 11.14
CA PRO A 12 -13.21 28.30 10.61
C PRO A 12 -13.56 28.13 9.13
N GLU A 13 -14.61 28.80 8.64
CA GLU A 13 -15.04 28.75 7.24
C GLU A 13 -14.04 29.44 6.31
N LEU A 14 -13.50 30.59 6.72
CA LEU A 14 -12.48 31.30 5.97
C LEU A 14 -11.15 30.54 6.00
N LEU A 15 -10.82 29.95 7.14
CA LEU A 15 -9.66 29.09 7.26
C LEU A 15 -9.76 27.90 6.28
N GLU A 16 -10.89 27.21 6.23
CA GLU A 16 -11.13 26.12 5.28
C GLU A 16 -10.90 26.54 3.82
N LEU A 17 -11.48 27.67 3.39
CA LEU A 17 -11.32 28.19 2.03
C LEU A 17 -9.87 28.55 1.71
N THR A 18 -9.07 28.99 2.68
CA THR A 18 -7.64 29.24 2.45
C THR A 18 -6.83 27.96 2.39
N LEU A 19 -7.14 26.99 3.26
CA LEU A 19 -6.43 25.72 3.33
C LEU A 19 -6.65 24.86 2.09
N ILE A 20 -7.86 24.83 1.52
CA ILE A 20 -8.16 23.98 0.36
C ILE A 20 -7.37 24.36 -0.90
N HIS A 21 -6.85 25.59 -0.96
CA HIS A 21 -6.03 26.08 -2.06
C HIS A 21 -4.52 25.83 -1.88
N LEU A 22 -4.08 25.30 -0.74
CA LEU A 22 -2.68 24.96 -0.50
C LEU A 22 -2.30 23.62 -1.16
N PRO A 23 -1.04 23.44 -1.55
CA PRO A 23 -0.58 22.16 -2.07
C PRO A 23 -0.63 21.07 -0.99
N MET A 24 -0.96 19.84 -1.39
CA MET A 24 -1.14 18.69 -0.50
C MET A 24 0.03 18.47 0.46
N ARG A 25 1.27 18.66 0.01
CA ARG A 25 2.46 18.49 0.84
C ARG A 25 2.51 19.47 2.01
N ASP A 26 2.16 20.73 1.77
CA ASP A 26 2.15 21.78 2.80
C ASP A 26 1.05 21.51 3.82
N LEU A 27 -0.13 21.07 3.36
CA LEU A 27 -1.24 20.67 4.22
C LEU A 27 -0.88 19.52 5.18
N LEU A 28 0.01 18.62 4.78
CA LEU A 28 0.40 17.47 5.59
C LEU A 28 1.57 17.74 6.54
N VAL A 29 2.50 18.63 6.14
CA VAL A 29 3.78 18.80 6.83
C VAL A 29 3.88 20.16 7.52
N THR A 30 3.51 21.24 6.83
CA THR A 30 3.78 22.61 7.27
C THR A 30 2.59 23.20 8.03
N THR A 31 1.40 23.06 7.48
CA THR A 31 0.14 23.62 7.99
C THR A 31 -0.22 23.13 9.41
N PRO A 32 -0.06 21.83 9.75
CA PRO A 32 -0.35 21.35 11.12
C PRO A 32 0.58 21.93 12.18
N LEU A 33 1.77 22.42 11.80
CA LEU A 33 2.77 22.96 12.73
C LEU A 33 2.56 24.43 13.07
N VAL A 34 1.69 25.13 12.32
CA VAL A 34 1.44 26.57 12.53
C VAL A 34 0.71 26.80 13.85
N CYS A 35 -0.43 26.13 14.06
CA CYS A 35 -1.16 26.15 15.32
C CYS A 35 -2.16 24.98 15.44
N LYS A 36 -2.65 24.72 16.66
CA LYS A 36 -3.62 23.65 16.94
C LYS A 36 -4.94 23.81 16.18
N MET A 37 -5.37 25.05 15.92
CA MET A 37 -6.61 25.33 15.20
C MET A 37 -6.50 24.91 13.73
N TRP A 38 -5.34 25.12 13.09
CA TRP A 38 -5.10 24.71 11.71
C TRP A 38 -5.03 23.19 11.60
N GLN A 39 -4.34 22.54 12.54
CA GLN A 39 -4.31 21.08 12.64
C GLN A 39 -5.72 20.50 12.85
N ALA A 40 -6.52 21.10 13.75
CA ALA A 40 -7.89 20.71 13.98
C ALA A 40 -8.75 20.90 12.72
N GLY A 41 -8.60 22.03 12.03
CA GLY A 41 -9.29 22.31 10.76
C GLY A 41 -9.00 21.22 9.71
N ILE A 42 -7.73 20.88 9.48
CA ILE A 42 -7.37 19.81 8.53
C ILE A 42 -8.02 18.48 8.91
N THR A 43 -8.03 18.14 10.20
CA THR A 43 -8.50 16.83 10.68
C THR A 43 -10.02 16.73 10.71
N LEU A 44 -10.71 17.82 11.04
CA LEU A 44 -12.16 17.84 11.24
C LEU A 44 -12.94 18.19 9.97
N THR A 45 -12.33 18.94 9.04
CA THR A 45 -13.00 19.39 7.82
C THR A 45 -13.05 18.27 6.77
N PRO A 46 -14.26 17.81 6.37
CA PRO A 46 -14.40 16.72 5.41
C PRO A 46 -13.87 17.05 4.01
N ALA A 47 -14.01 18.30 3.55
CA ALA A 47 -13.52 18.71 2.24
C ALA A 47 -12.01 18.52 2.13
N LEU A 48 -11.25 18.96 3.15
CA LEU A 48 -9.79 18.76 3.21
C LEU A 48 -9.43 17.29 3.33
N GLN A 49 -10.14 16.51 4.14
CA GLN A 49 -9.90 15.07 4.27
C GLN A 49 -10.09 14.34 2.93
N ARG A 50 -11.09 14.73 2.12
CA ARG A 50 -11.30 14.22 0.75
C ARG A 50 -10.21 14.71 -0.20
N THR A 51 -9.81 15.97 -0.16
CA THR A 51 -8.70 16.48 -0.99
C THR A 51 -7.38 15.77 -0.68
N LEU A 52 -7.15 15.41 0.57
CA LEU A 52 -5.96 14.68 1.04
C LEU A 52 -6.08 13.15 0.88
N PHE A 53 -7.17 12.64 0.30
CA PHE A 53 -7.43 11.22 0.12
C PHE A 53 -7.48 10.42 1.44
N PHE A 54 -7.81 11.05 2.56
CA PHE A 54 -8.11 10.32 3.80
C PHE A 54 -9.54 9.82 3.88
N GLN A 55 -10.44 10.42 3.10
CA GLN A 55 -11.84 10.03 3.00
C GLN A 55 -12.27 9.92 1.54
N PRO A 56 -13.20 9.01 1.21
CA PRO A 56 -13.79 8.93 -0.12
C PRO A 56 -14.50 10.24 -0.50
N ASP A 57 -14.27 10.70 -1.72
CA ASP A 57 -15.04 11.79 -2.31
C ASP A 57 -16.24 11.22 -3.08
N PRO A 58 -17.49 11.43 -2.62
CA PRO A 58 -18.68 10.95 -3.32
C PRO A 58 -18.92 11.66 -4.65
N SER A 59 -18.25 12.79 -4.89
CA SER A 59 -18.37 13.58 -6.12
C SER A 59 -17.46 13.06 -7.23
N ALA A 60 -16.48 12.20 -6.90
CA ALA A 60 -15.54 11.65 -7.85
C ALA A 60 -16.18 10.53 -8.67
N SER A 61 -16.55 10.83 -9.91
CA SER A 61 -17.14 9.87 -10.85
C SER A 61 -16.10 9.15 -11.71
N ALA A 62 -14.93 9.75 -11.91
CA ALA A 62 -13.81 9.19 -12.66
C ALA A 62 -12.64 8.88 -11.72
N PRO A 63 -11.91 7.77 -11.95
CA PRO A 63 -10.78 7.39 -11.11
C PRO A 63 -9.63 8.39 -11.24
N ILE A 64 -9.36 9.12 -10.15
CA ILE A 64 -8.22 10.02 -10.01
C ILE A 64 -7.26 9.41 -9.00
N GLN A 65 -5.97 9.38 -9.32
CA GLN A 65 -4.93 8.92 -8.39
C GLN A 65 -4.51 10.01 -7.45
N ASN A 66 -4.12 9.63 -6.24
CA ASN A 66 -3.50 10.57 -5.32
C ASN A 66 -2.16 11.08 -5.89
N PRO A 67 -2.02 12.38 -6.21
CA PRO A 67 -0.83 12.92 -6.86
C PRO A 67 0.43 12.81 -5.99
N LEU A 68 0.30 12.92 -4.67
CA LEU A 68 1.42 12.73 -3.74
C LEU A 68 1.92 11.28 -3.78
N LEU A 69 1.01 10.31 -3.84
CA LEU A 69 1.37 8.90 -3.89
C LEU A 69 1.95 8.51 -5.26
N VAL A 70 1.50 9.13 -6.34
CA VAL A 70 2.12 8.96 -7.68
C VAL A 70 3.58 9.40 -7.67
N GLU A 71 3.89 10.54 -7.03
CA GLU A 71 5.26 11.05 -6.92
C GLU A 71 6.14 10.14 -6.03
N LEU A 72 5.61 9.69 -4.90
CA LEU A 72 6.38 8.94 -3.90
C LEU A 72 6.49 7.45 -4.22
N PHE A 73 5.44 6.85 -4.78
CA PHE A 73 5.32 5.41 -5.06
C PHE A 73 5.00 5.14 -6.53
N PRO A 74 5.84 5.59 -7.50
CA PRO A 74 5.52 5.47 -8.91
C PRO A 74 5.06 4.07 -9.37
N PRO A 75 5.71 2.96 -8.98
CA PRO A 75 5.33 1.64 -9.49
C PRO A 75 3.97 1.13 -9.01
N PHE A 76 3.47 1.70 -7.91
CA PHE A 76 2.15 1.37 -7.40
C PHE A 76 1.08 2.13 -8.16
N CYS A 77 1.41 3.29 -8.72
CA CYS A 77 0.45 4.28 -9.19
C CYS A 77 0.48 4.51 -10.71
N GLU A 78 0.73 3.49 -11.53
CA GLU A 78 0.84 3.63 -13.00
C GLU A 78 -0.51 3.55 -13.76
N ILE A 79 -1.58 4.25 -13.35
CA ILE A 79 -2.90 4.14 -14.05
C ILE A 79 -2.89 4.77 -15.45
N PHE A 80 -2.13 5.86 -15.65
CA PHE A 80 -2.31 6.75 -16.82
C PHE A 80 -1.12 6.87 -17.78
N TYR A 81 -0.15 5.95 -17.76
CA TYR A 81 0.96 5.96 -18.73
C TYR A 81 0.82 4.82 -19.75
N PRO A 82 0.12 5.04 -20.88
CA PRO A 82 -0.15 4.00 -21.88
C PRO A 82 1.07 3.50 -22.67
N SER A 83 2.26 4.09 -22.50
CA SER A 83 3.45 3.77 -23.30
C SER A 83 4.51 2.92 -22.59
N GLN A 84 4.32 2.52 -21.34
CA GLN A 84 5.28 1.65 -20.65
C GLN A 84 4.54 0.55 -19.91
N CYS A 85 4.82 -0.70 -20.31
CA CYS A 85 4.33 -1.89 -19.63
C CYS A 85 4.44 -1.72 -18.12
N SER A 86 3.33 -1.87 -17.39
CA SER A 86 3.26 -1.99 -15.93
C SER A 86 4.55 -2.60 -15.39
N ARG A 87 5.42 -1.76 -14.81
CA ARG A 87 6.81 -2.12 -14.57
C ARG A 87 6.85 -3.21 -13.51
N THR A 88 7.44 -4.34 -13.86
CA THR A 88 7.80 -5.34 -12.86
C THR A 88 8.80 -4.70 -11.91
N CYS A 89 8.41 -4.51 -10.66
CA CYS A 89 9.29 -3.99 -9.62
C CYS A 89 10.01 -5.13 -8.91
N THR A 90 11.31 -4.97 -8.73
CA THR A 90 12.18 -5.89 -8.00
C THR A 90 12.76 -5.21 -6.77
N ALA A 91 13.54 -5.95 -5.97
CA ALA A 91 14.23 -5.39 -4.82
C ALA A 91 15.11 -4.18 -5.20
N SER A 92 15.77 -4.21 -6.37
CA SER A 92 16.56 -3.07 -6.84
C SER A 92 15.69 -1.85 -7.14
N SER A 93 14.51 -2.03 -7.72
CA SER A 93 13.55 -0.93 -7.96
C SER A 93 13.15 -0.23 -6.65
N ILE A 94 12.94 -0.99 -5.57
CA ILE A 94 12.60 -0.44 -4.24
C ILE A 94 13.72 0.45 -3.71
N THR A 95 14.97 0.03 -3.84
CA THR A 95 16.11 0.81 -3.33
C THR A 95 16.29 2.17 -3.99
N THR A 96 15.77 2.37 -5.21
CA THR A 96 15.86 3.64 -5.93
C THR A 96 14.75 4.64 -5.61
N MET A 97 13.73 4.23 -4.86
CA MET A 97 12.54 5.06 -4.60
C MET A 97 12.84 6.29 -3.73
N PRO A 98 12.07 7.39 -3.86
CA PRO A 98 12.25 8.58 -3.04
C PRO A 98 12.23 8.29 -1.52
N TRP A 99 11.35 7.38 -1.10
CA TRP A 99 11.17 6.99 0.31
C TRP A 99 12.24 6.02 0.83
N SER A 100 12.98 5.32 -0.03
CA SER A 100 14.01 4.38 0.42
C SER A 100 15.18 5.12 1.10
N LYS A 101 15.48 6.33 0.64
CA LYS A 101 16.53 7.21 1.18
C LYS A 101 16.12 7.87 2.50
N ALA A 102 14.83 8.08 2.71
CA ALA A 102 14.26 8.67 3.93
C ALA A 102 13.59 7.59 4.81
N SER A 103 14.27 6.45 4.97
CA SER A 103 13.63 5.20 5.42
C SER A 103 12.91 5.28 6.76
N GLU A 104 13.43 6.04 7.73
CA GLU A 104 12.86 6.05 9.08
C GLU A 104 11.52 6.78 9.15
N ALA A 105 11.38 7.91 8.45
CA ALA A 105 10.13 8.67 8.41
C ALA A 105 9.05 7.91 7.62
N PHE A 106 9.44 7.19 6.57
CA PHE A 106 8.52 6.40 5.78
C PHE A 106 8.14 5.07 6.43
N ARG A 107 9.00 4.44 7.25
CA ARG A 107 8.68 3.16 7.90
C ARG A 107 7.70 3.28 9.05
N ARG A 108 7.45 4.48 9.57
CA ARG A 108 6.54 4.68 10.71
C ARG A 108 5.15 4.11 10.43
N VAL A 109 4.59 3.43 11.41
CA VAL A 109 3.25 2.83 11.33
C VAL A 109 2.15 3.90 11.25
N ASP A 110 2.40 5.07 11.82
CA ASP A 110 1.48 6.21 11.87
C ASP A 110 1.69 7.23 10.74
N ALA A 111 2.55 6.91 9.76
CA ALA A 111 2.81 7.81 8.65
C ALA A 111 1.53 8.10 7.87
N SER A 112 1.25 9.38 7.61
CA SER A 112 0.00 9.83 7.00
C SER A 112 -0.30 9.15 5.66
N TRP A 113 0.71 8.95 4.81
CA TRP A 113 0.58 8.27 3.52
C TRP A 113 0.00 6.86 3.63
N ARG A 114 0.19 6.15 4.75
CA ARG A 114 -0.36 4.79 4.96
C ARG A 114 -1.89 4.80 5.01
N ARG A 115 -2.48 5.89 5.46
CA ARG A 115 -3.94 6.07 5.61
C ARG A 115 -4.58 6.70 4.38
N MET A 116 -3.78 7.11 3.39
CA MET A 116 -4.29 7.72 2.17
C MET A 116 -4.80 6.65 1.22
N LEU A 117 -5.97 6.89 0.65
CA LEU A 117 -6.55 6.15 -0.46
C LEU A 117 -5.67 6.31 -1.69
N VAL A 118 -5.51 5.23 -2.46
CA VAL A 118 -4.69 5.25 -3.68
C VAL A 118 -5.42 6.01 -4.81
N THR A 119 -6.75 5.88 -4.87
CA THR A 119 -7.61 6.51 -5.87
C THR A 119 -8.89 7.08 -5.25
N GLN A 120 -9.51 8.01 -5.98
CA GLN A 120 -10.89 8.45 -5.77
C GLN A 120 -11.67 8.28 -7.09
N PRO A 121 -12.77 7.49 -7.13
CA PRO A 121 -13.33 6.73 -6.01
C PRO A 121 -12.38 5.64 -5.48
N PRO A 122 -12.56 5.20 -4.21
CA PRO A 122 -11.70 4.17 -3.61
C PRO A 122 -11.82 2.83 -4.33
N VAL A 123 -10.70 2.14 -4.50
CA VAL A 123 -10.66 0.73 -4.93
C VAL A 123 -11.42 -0.12 -3.92
N GLN A 124 -12.47 -0.80 -4.40
CA GLN A 124 -13.33 -1.69 -3.61
C GLN A 124 -12.88 -3.15 -3.71
N THR A 125 -12.28 -3.52 -4.84
CA THR A 125 -11.93 -4.91 -5.15
C THR A 125 -10.47 -5.07 -5.56
N LEU A 126 -9.72 -5.89 -4.82
CA LEU A 126 -8.31 -6.17 -5.06
C LEU A 126 -8.08 -7.67 -5.26
N LEU A 127 -7.59 -8.04 -6.45
CA LEU A 127 -7.06 -9.38 -6.72
C LEU A 127 -5.57 -9.44 -6.35
N VAL A 128 -5.22 -10.27 -5.39
CA VAL A 128 -3.83 -10.61 -5.08
C VAL A 128 -3.49 -11.93 -5.76
N LYS A 129 -2.51 -11.92 -6.68
CA LYS A 129 -2.06 -13.10 -7.43
C LYS A 129 -0.59 -13.38 -7.10
N GLN A 130 -0.33 -14.51 -6.45
CA GLN A 130 1.03 -15.00 -6.22
C GLN A 130 1.42 -16.03 -7.28
N THR A 131 2.56 -15.84 -7.92
CA THR A 131 3.15 -16.80 -8.86
C THR A 131 4.50 -17.27 -8.34
N ARG A 132 4.60 -18.53 -7.95
CA ARG A 132 5.87 -19.12 -7.52
C ARG A 132 6.41 -20.03 -8.61
N HIS A 133 7.64 -19.78 -9.03
CA HIS A 133 8.38 -20.66 -9.94
C HIS A 133 9.39 -21.50 -9.18
N SER A 134 9.43 -22.81 -9.46
CA SER A 134 10.38 -23.76 -8.89
C SER A 134 10.81 -24.78 -9.93
N ARG A 135 11.82 -25.61 -9.60
CA ARG A 135 12.22 -26.74 -10.47
C ARG A 135 11.10 -27.77 -10.67
N ARG A 136 10.14 -27.86 -9.75
CA ARG A 136 8.98 -28.77 -9.85
C ARG A 136 7.84 -28.19 -10.69
N GLY A 137 8.02 -26.99 -11.25
CA GLY A 137 7.01 -26.29 -12.02
C GLY A 137 6.60 -24.97 -11.39
N SER A 138 5.56 -24.37 -11.98
CA SER A 138 5.01 -23.09 -11.54
C SER A 138 3.69 -23.33 -10.81
N SER A 139 3.48 -22.60 -9.72
CA SER A 139 2.21 -22.59 -9.01
C SER A 139 1.68 -21.16 -8.97
N VAL A 140 0.37 -21.04 -9.03
CA VAL A 140 -0.32 -19.75 -8.97
C VAL A 140 -1.38 -19.83 -7.89
N ARG A 141 -1.34 -18.89 -6.94
CA ARG A 141 -2.36 -18.69 -5.92
C ARG A 141 -3.04 -17.34 -6.14
N ARG A 142 -4.31 -17.24 -5.76
CA ARG A 142 -5.12 -16.04 -5.94
C ARG A 142 -5.99 -15.83 -4.70
N ALA A 143 -6.20 -14.58 -4.34
CA ALA A 143 -7.19 -14.15 -3.35
C ALA A 143 -7.85 -12.86 -3.84
N VAL A 144 -9.18 -12.76 -3.68
CA VAL A 144 -9.93 -11.54 -3.99
C VAL A 144 -10.36 -10.93 -2.67
N LEU A 145 -10.00 -9.68 -2.47
CA LEU A 145 -10.44 -8.85 -1.36
C LEU A 145 -11.53 -7.92 -1.89
N ARG A 146 -12.69 -7.87 -1.23
CA ARG A 146 -13.85 -7.07 -1.61
C ARG A 146 -14.20 -6.08 -0.50
N ASP A 147 -15.06 -5.11 -0.82
CA ASP A 147 -15.57 -4.07 0.09
C ASP A 147 -14.44 -3.28 0.79
N LEU A 148 -13.33 -3.09 0.06
CA LEU A 148 -12.16 -2.39 0.57
C LEU A 148 -12.29 -0.87 0.42
N SER A 149 -11.58 -0.15 1.27
CA SER A 149 -11.14 1.22 0.99
C SER A 149 -9.62 1.19 0.91
N LEU A 150 -9.10 0.74 -0.23
CA LEU A 150 -7.67 0.42 -0.34
C LEU A 150 -6.80 1.66 -0.07
N THR A 151 -6.00 1.55 0.99
CA THR A 151 -5.00 2.56 1.33
C THR A 151 -3.63 2.17 0.78
N MET A 152 -2.74 3.14 0.64
CA MET A 152 -1.35 2.86 0.29
C MET A 152 -0.62 2.06 1.36
N GLY A 153 -1.02 2.14 2.62
CA GLY A 153 -0.45 1.32 3.70
C GLY A 153 -0.68 -0.16 3.43
N THR A 154 -1.93 -0.56 3.19
CA THR A 154 -2.28 -1.96 2.88
C THR A 154 -1.56 -2.44 1.61
N LEU A 155 -1.55 -1.63 0.56
CA LEU A 155 -0.90 -2.00 -0.69
C LEU A 155 0.63 -2.16 -0.52
N TYR A 156 1.24 -1.29 0.30
CA TYR A 156 2.66 -1.38 0.68
C TYR A 156 2.96 -2.64 1.48
N ASP A 157 2.14 -2.93 2.51
CA ASP A 157 2.35 -4.05 3.44
C ASP A 157 2.10 -5.42 2.76
N LEU A 158 1.34 -5.44 1.67
CA LEU A 158 1.28 -6.59 0.76
C LEU A 158 2.56 -6.67 -0.10
N ALA A 159 2.91 -5.62 -0.85
CA ALA A 159 3.97 -5.76 -1.86
C ALA A 159 5.40 -5.78 -1.28
N VAL A 160 5.74 -4.85 -0.39
CA VAL A 160 7.13 -4.57 -0.02
C VAL A 160 7.77 -5.65 0.85
N PRO A 161 7.12 -6.15 1.93
CA PRO A 161 7.68 -7.25 2.70
C PRO A 161 7.94 -8.50 1.87
N PHE A 162 7.08 -8.79 0.89
CA PHE A 162 7.27 -9.90 -0.04
C PHE A 162 8.58 -9.74 -0.84
N ILE A 163 8.82 -8.55 -1.40
CA ILE A 163 10.01 -8.32 -2.22
C ILE A 163 11.30 -8.39 -1.41
N ILE A 164 11.27 -7.87 -0.18
CA ILE A 164 12.44 -7.87 0.70
C ILE A 164 12.70 -9.27 1.26
N GLY A 165 11.66 -10.07 1.51
CA GLY A 165 11.76 -11.39 2.14
C GLY A 165 12.15 -12.53 1.20
N PHE A 166 11.93 -12.39 -0.11
CA PHE A 166 12.19 -13.46 -1.09
C PHE A 166 13.26 -13.08 -2.12
N ASN A 167 14.19 -13.99 -2.41
CA ASN A 167 15.15 -13.85 -3.51
C ASN A 167 14.46 -13.95 -4.87
N ASP A 168 15.01 -13.26 -5.87
CA ASP A 168 14.49 -13.23 -7.25
C ASP A 168 12.98 -12.95 -7.31
N SER A 169 12.54 -12.02 -6.47
CA SER A 169 11.16 -11.63 -6.29
C SER A 169 10.82 -10.36 -7.06
N SER A 170 9.57 -10.26 -7.46
CA SER A 170 9.04 -9.10 -8.15
C SER A 170 7.55 -8.89 -7.90
N PHE A 171 7.08 -7.66 -8.01
CA PHE A 171 5.65 -7.36 -7.98
C PHE A 171 5.26 -6.46 -9.14
N ARG A 172 3.96 -6.42 -9.40
CA ARG A 172 3.36 -5.60 -10.44
C ARG A 172 1.94 -5.23 -10.03
N VAL A 173 1.58 -3.97 -10.21
CA VAL A 173 0.21 -3.47 -10.02
C VAL A 173 -0.43 -3.23 -11.38
N ARG A 174 -1.60 -3.84 -11.62
CA ARG A 174 -2.43 -3.60 -12.82
C ARG A 174 -3.76 -3.01 -12.42
N TRP A 175 -4.13 -1.94 -13.09
CA TRP A 175 -5.34 -1.19 -12.83
C TRP A 175 -6.41 -1.53 -13.86
N HIS A 176 -7.64 -1.74 -13.40
CA HIS A 176 -8.77 -2.20 -14.21
C HIS A 176 -10.01 -1.31 -14.02
N LEU A 177 -9.84 -0.12 -13.43
CA LEU A 177 -10.90 0.86 -13.12
C LEU A 177 -11.71 1.34 -14.33
N LEU A 178 -11.27 1.05 -15.56
CA LEU A 178 -11.97 1.38 -16.81
C LEU A 178 -12.52 0.13 -17.53
N GLY A 179 -12.54 -1.01 -16.83
CA GLY A 179 -12.89 -2.32 -17.37
C GLY A 179 -11.65 -3.09 -17.87
N SER A 180 -11.74 -4.41 -17.78
CA SER A 180 -10.76 -5.35 -18.32
C SER A 180 -11.45 -6.30 -19.29
N ASN A 181 -10.81 -6.61 -20.42
CA ASN A 181 -11.32 -7.63 -21.35
C ASN A 181 -11.09 -9.06 -20.83
N ASP A 182 -10.27 -9.22 -19.80
CA ASP A 182 -10.01 -10.51 -19.16
C ASP A 182 -11.15 -10.83 -18.20
N ALA A 183 -12.01 -11.80 -18.55
CA ALA A 183 -13.15 -12.22 -17.72
C ALA A 183 -12.77 -12.62 -16.29
N GLU A 184 -11.53 -13.10 -16.07
CA GLU A 184 -10.99 -13.47 -14.75
C GLU A 184 -10.68 -12.26 -13.85
N VAL A 185 -10.55 -11.06 -14.44
CA VAL A 185 -10.15 -9.82 -13.77
C VAL A 185 -11.17 -8.70 -13.97
N ALA A 186 -12.23 -8.95 -14.74
CA ALA A 186 -13.30 -8.00 -15.05
C ALA A 186 -14.09 -7.54 -13.82
N GLU A 187 -14.08 -8.32 -12.74
CA GLU A 187 -14.74 -7.98 -11.47
C GLU A 187 -13.85 -7.26 -10.46
N CYS A 188 -12.58 -7.01 -10.79
CA CYS A 188 -11.62 -6.40 -9.87
C CYS A 188 -11.20 -5.01 -10.37
N ASP A 189 -11.13 -4.04 -9.47
CA ASP A 189 -10.63 -2.68 -9.74
C ASP A 189 -9.11 -2.66 -9.90
N LEU A 190 -8.43 -3.52 -9.14
CA LEU A 190 -6.97 -3.57 -9.04
C LEU A 190 -6.48 -5.03 -8.92
N THR A 191 -5.37 -5.32 -9.59
CA THR A 191 -4.63 -6.58 -9.42
C THR A 191 -3.20 -6.31 -8.94
N LEU A 192 -2.85 -6.86 -7.78
CA LEU A 192 -1.48 -6.97 -7.32
C LEU A 192 -0.94 -8.36 -7.65
N SER A 193 0.02 -8.43 -8.57
CA SER A 193 0.74 -9.66 -8.87
C SER A 193 2.08 -9.67 -8.14
N VAL A 194 2.34 -10.67 -7.31
CA VAL A 194 3.65 -10.93 -6.69
C VAL A 194 4.22 -12.24 -7.24
N LYS A 195 5.52 -12.27 -7.49
CA LYS A 195 6.20 -13.41 -8.10
C LYS A 195 7.54 -13.66 -7.43
N ASP A 196 7.82 -14.90 -7.08
CA ASP A 196 9.12 -15.37 -6.59
C ASP A 196 9.63 -16.53 -7.45
N THR A 197 10.96 -16.65 -7.54
CA THR A 197 11.62 -17.78 -8.20
C THR A 197 12.53 -18.47 -7.21
N VAL A 198 12.19 -19.70 -6.85
CA VAL A 198 13.05 -20.55 -6.01
C VAL A 198 14.11 -21.16 -6.92
N SER A 199 15.23 -20.47 -7.08
CA SER A 199 16.41 -21.00 -7.77
C SER A 199 17.14 -21.97 -6.83
N CYS A 200 17.33 -23.23 -7.25
CA CYS A 200 18.20 -24.15 -6.52
C CYS A 200 19.67 -23.81 -6.79
N VAL A 201 20.14 -22.64 -6.35
CA VAL A 201 21.57 -22.37 -6.35
C VAL A 201 22.15 -23.03 -5.10
N ARG A 202 22.78 -24.18 -5.30
CA ARG A 202 23.69 -24.75 -4.30
C ARG A 202 24.87 -23.80 -4.21
N TRP A 203 24.85 -22.89 -3.24
CA TRP A 203 25.97 -21.99 -2.98
C TRP A 203 27.23 -22.82 -2.67
N PRO A 204 28.35 -22.62 -3.38
CA PRO A 204 29.59 -23.27 -3.02
C PRO A 204 30.15 -22.61 -1.75
N GLY A 205 30.15 -23.37 -0.65
CA GLY A 205 31.10 -23.15 0.45
C GLY A 205 30.71 -22.17 1.53
N ARG A 206 29.69 -22.48 2.35
CA ARG A 206 29.84 -22.48 3.82
C ARG A 206 29.01 -23.63 4.39
N ARG A 207 29.66 -24.50 5.17
CA ARG A 207 29.08 -25.68 5.80
C ARG A 207 28.03 -25.22 6.84
N LEU A 208 26.75 -25.26 6.47
CA LEU A 208 25.60 -25.00 7.34
C LEU A 208 25.33 -26.12 8.37
N SER A 209 26.29 -27.03 8.58
CA SER A 209 26.19 -28.13 9.55
C SER A 209 26.86 -27.83 10.89
N GLN A 210 27.31 -26.59 11.14
CA GLN A 210 28.03 -26.21 12.37
C GLN A 210 27.46 -24.98 13.09
N LEU A 211 26.26 -24.50 12.72
CA LEU A 211 25.63 -23.36 13.43
C LEU A 211 24.20 -23.62 13.93
N PHE A 212 23.62 -24.78 13.64
CA PHE A 212 22.34 -25.19 14.21
C PHE A 212 22.43 -26.66 14.55
N GLU A 213 22.78 -26.93 15.80
CA GLU A 213 22.52 -28.21 16.43
C GLU A 213 21.01 -28.28 16.67
N SER A 214 20.39 -29.26 16.01
CA SER A 214 18.99 -29.70 16.17
C SER A 214 17.94 -28.62 16.41
N ASP A 215 17.28 -28.18 15.32
CA ASP A 215 15.83 -28.34 15.32
C ASP A 215 15.29 -28.51 13.90
N GLY A 216 14.34 -29.44 13.74
CA GLY A 216 13.79 -29.91 12.47
C GLY A 216 12.91 -28.88 11.76
N ARG A 217 13.47 -27.74 11.32
CA ARG A 217 12.72 -26.73 10.58
C ARG A 217 12.61 -27.11 9.10
N LYS A 218 11.49 -27.77 8.78
CA LYS A 218 10.97 -27.95 7.41
C LYS A 218 10.92 -26.59 6.69
N ASP A 219 11.16 -26.60 5.38
CA ASP A 219 11.08 -25.45 4.45
C ASP A 219 10.05 -24.39 4.89
N ALA A 220 10.50 -23.39 5.67
CA ALA A 220 9.63 -22.37 6.25
C ALA A 220 9.35 -21.27 5.22
N GLY A 221 8.58 -21.61 4.19
CA GLY A 221 7.85 -20.60 3.42
C GLY A 221 6.58 -20.25 4.19
N ILE A 222 6.44 -19.00 4.61
CA ILE A 222 5.17 -18.47 5.17
C ILE A 222 4.04 -18.86 4.21
N ASP A 223 2.98 -19.49 4.71
CA ASP A 223 1.86 -19.88 3.86
C ASP A 223 1.17 -18.64 3.27
N PHE A 224 0.67 -18.71 2.03
CA PHE A 224 0.03 -17.54 1.38
C PHE A 224 -1.15 -16.99 2.18
N GLY A 225 -1.95 -17.86 2.82
CA GLY A 225 -3.05 -17.44 3.68
C GLY A 225 -2.53 -16.76 4.95
N GLU A 226 -1.46 -17.29 5.54
CA GLU A 226 -0.79 -16.69 6.71
C GLU A 226 -0.17 -15.34 6.36
N TRP A 227 0.53 -15.21 5.23
CA TRP A 227 1.09 -13.95 4.73
C TRP A 227 -0.01 -12.91 4.45
N LEU A 228 -1.10 -13.28 3.78
CA LEU A 228 -2.24 -12.38 3.58
C LEU A 228 -2.84 -11.95 4.92
N SER A 229 -3.01 -12.88 5.86
CA SER A 229 -3.58 -12.58 7.17
C SER A 229 -2.70 -11.63 7.98
N LEU A 230 -1.38 -11.86 7.96
CA LEU A 230 -0.38 -11.00 8.60
C LEU A 230 -0.34 -9.60 7.98
N SER A 231 -0.39 -9.50 6.64
CA SER A 231 -0.40 -8.21 5.94
C SER A 231 -1.71 -7.44 6.08
N LEU A 232 -2.83 -8.13 6.27
CA LEU A 232 -4.15 -7.51 6.46
C LEU A 232 -4.50 -7.27 7.94
N GLY A 233 -3.66 -7.74 8.87
CA GLY A 233 -3.89 -7.58 10.31
C GLY A 233 -5.02 -8.44 10.89
N THR A 234 -5.47 -9.47 10.17
CA THR A 234 -6.45 -10.43 10.69
C THR A 234 -5.72 -11.46 11.55
N GLN A 235 -5.70 -11.24 12.85
CA GLN A 235 -5.31 -12.26 13.82
C GLN A 235 -6.36 -13.38 13.77
N LYS A 236 -5.91 -14.60 13.50
CA LYS A 236 -6.76 -15.79 13.55
C LYS A 236 -7.08 -16.05 15.03
N ASP A 237 -8.28 -15.72 15.47
CA ASP A 237 -8.80 -16.27 16.72
C ASP A 237 -8.92 -17.79 16.50
N SER A 238 -8.02 -18.52 17.16
CA SER A 238 -8.07 -19.97 17.29
C SER A 238 -9.06 -20.29 18.40
N ASP A 239 -10.32 -20.53 18.02
CA ASP A 239 -11.24 -21.28 18.86
C ASP A 239 -10.83 -22.75 18.78
N ASP A 240 -9.98 -23.17 19.72
CA ASP A 240 -9.79 -24.57 20.05
C ASP A 240 -11.02 -25.02 20.86
N GLU A 241 -12.03 -25.56 20.19
CA GLU A 241 -13.04 -26.41 20.84
C GLU A 241 -12.41 -27.78 21.07
N GLU A 242 -11.94 -27.98 22.29
CA GLU A 242 -11.56 -29.28 22.86
C GLU A 242 -12.86 -30.08 23.10
N GLU A 243 -13.26 -30.89 22.11
CA GLU A 243 -14.28 -31.94 22.31
C GLU A 243 -13.66 -33.09 23.11
N ASP A 244 -13.86 -33.06 24.43
CA ASP A 244 -13.73 -34.22 25.29
C ASP A 244 -14.97 -35.13 25.13
N SER A 245 -14.76 -36.38 24.71
CA SER A 245 -15.70 -37.50 24.88
C SER A 245 -14.94 -38.82 24.99
#